data_AF-A0A1F4FSH0-F1
#
_entry.id   AF-A0A1F4FSH0-F1
#
_cell.length_a   1.000
_cell.length_b   1.000
_cell.length_c   1.000
_cell.angle_alpha   90.00
_cell.angle_beta   90.00
_cell.angle_gamma   90.00
#
_symmetry.space_group_name_H-M   'P 1'
#
loop_
_entity.id
_entity.type
_entity.pdbx_description
1 polymer ?
#
loop_
_entity_poly.entity_id
_entity_poly.type
_entity_poly.pdbx_seq_one_letter_code
_entity_poly.pdbx_strand_id
1 'polypeptide(L)'
;MARVVRITAECAGEENWKIVLDAVLEGNKIKRQMCFGFVSSQEDGSTTRWPIMLRPQAPNGSTWVIDYGTNHEDSPQRTNLVDKDITLGNYFTVYDGTDEVTVRISQVTEL
;
A
#
# COMPACT_ATOMS: atom_id res chain seq x y z
N MET A 1 -8.91 -19.00 8.05
CA MET A 1 -7.52 -19.25 8.49
C MET A 1 -6.70 -18.01 8.16
N ALA A 2 -5.80 -17.59 9.04
CA ALA A 2 -4.90 -16.48 8.74
C ALA A 2 -3.72 -16.97 7.88
N ARG A 3 -3.30 -16.18 6.89
CA ARG A 3 -2.14 -16.48 6.03
C ARG A 3 -1.27 -15.26 5.86
N VAL A 4 0.02 -15.46 5.63
CA VAL A 4 0.96 -14.39 5.34
C VAL A 4 1.14 -14.30 3.83
N VAL A 5 1.06 -13.09 3.29
CA VAL A 5 1.23 -12.86 1.86
C VAL A 5 2.09 -11.63 1.61
N ARG A 6 2.78 -11.63 0.47
CA ARG A 6 3.31 -10.43 -0.16
C ARG A 6 2.29 -9.89 -1.16
N ILE A 7 1.94 -8.62 -1.00
CA ILE A 7 1.07 -7.88 -1.91
C ILE A 7 1.94 -6.97 -2.75
N THR A 8 1.79 -7.04 -4.08
CA THR A 8 2.32 -6.03 -5.00
C THR A 8 1.15 -5.36 -5.69
N ALA A 9 1.16 -4.03 -5.68
CA ALA A 9 0.17 -3.21 -6.32
C ALA A 9 0.83 -2.10 -7.13
N GLU A 10 0.22 -1.75 -8.27
CA GLU A 10 0.78 -0.83 -9.25
C GLU A 10 -0.19 0.32 -9.48
N CYS A 11 0.33 1.52 -9.66
CA CYS A 11 -0.49 2.66 -10.09
C CYS A 11 -1.18 2.28 -11.41
N ALA A 12 -2.50 2.51 -11.50
CA ALA A 12 -3.28 2.20 -12.70
C ALA A 12 -3.20 3.31 -13.78
N GLY A 13 -2.48 4.40 -13.50
CA GLY A 13 -2.30 5.55 -14.40
C GLY A 13 -0.99 5.51 -15.18
N GLU A 14 -0.57 6.69 -15.67
CA GLU A 14 0.71 6.85 -16.41
C GLU A 14 1.94 6.82 -15.50
N GLU A 15 1.73 6.93 -14.18
CA GLU A 15 2.81 6.90 -13.20
C GLU A 15 3.37 5.50 -13.01
N ASN A 16 4.70 5.38 -13.03
CA ASN A 16 5.38 4.10 -12.88
C ASN A 16 5.84 3.89 -11.43
N TRP A 17 4.89 3.80 -10.50
CA TRP A 17 5.16 3.41 -9.12
C TRP A 17 4.35 2.21 -8.65
N LYS A 18 4.91 1.53 -7.63
CA LYS A 18 4.38 0.29 -7.05
C LYS A 18 4.45 0.34 -5.54
N ILE A 19 3.46 -0.26 -4.88
CA ILE A 19 3.48 -0.60 -3.46
C ILE A 19 3.79 -2.08 -3.32
N VAL A 20 4.73 -2.41 -2.43
CA VAL A 20 5.00 -3.79 -2.02
C VAL A 20 4.98 -3.87 -0.50
N LEU A 21 4.17 -4.77 0.06
CA LEU A 21 4.14 -5.00 1.51
C LEU A 21 3.77 -6.44 1.86
N ASP A 22 4.29 -6.90 2.99
CA ASP A 22 3.95 -8.19 3.56
C ASP A 22 2.87 -8.02 4.63
N ALA A 23 1.78 -8.77 4.52
CA ALA A 23 0.61 -8.66 5.40
C ALA A 23 0.10 -10.02 5.84
N VAL A 24 -0.51 -10.04 7.04
CA VAL A 24 -1.36 -11.14 7.48
C VAL A 24 -2.76 -10.87 6.96
N LEU A 25 -3.31 -11.80 6.20
CA LEU A 25 -4.70 -11.79 5.78
C LEU A 25 -5.56 -12.66 6.70
N GLU A 26 -6.73 -12.15 7.06
CA GLU A 26 -7.82 -12.92 7.64
C GLU A 26 -8.95 -13.00 6.60
N GLY A 27 -9.11 -14.18 5.97
CA GLY A 27 -9.85 -14.28 4.72
C GLY A 27 -9.10 -13.56 3.60
N ASN A 28 -9.74 -12.58 2.96
CA ASN A 28 -9.12 -11.72 1.95
C ASN A 28 -8.85 -10.29 2.45
N LYS A 29 -9.01 -10.00 3.75
CA LYS A 29 -8.77 -8.66 4.30
C LYS A 29 -7.43 -8.57 5.00
N ILE A 30 -6.79 -7.41 4.94
CA ILE A 30 -5.58 -7.14 5.72
C ILE A 30 -5.97 -7.07 7.20
N LYS A 31 -5.32 -7.92 8.01
CA LYS A 31 -5.43 -7.87 9.47
C LYS A 31 -4.35 -6.98 10.07
N ARG A 32 -3.13 -7.13 9.58
CA ARG A 32 -1.96 -6.34 9.98
C ARG A 32 -0.87 -6.46 8.93
N GLN A 33 -0.02 -5.45 8.86
CA GLN A 33 1.26 -5.53 8.18
C GLN A 33 2.27 -6.30 9.04
N MET A 34 3.15 -7.08 8.43
CA MET A 34 4.18 -7.87 9.15
C MET A 34 5.46 -7.07 9.40
N CYS A 35 5.94 -6.36 8.39
CA CYS A 35 7.16 -5.57 8.38
C CYS A 35 6.98 -4.35 7.47
N PHE A 36 7.90 -3.39 7.49
CA PHE A 36 7.87 -2.26 6.56
C PHE A 36 7.76 -2.74 5.12
N GLY A 37 6.83 -2.13 4.38
CA GLY A 37 6.73 -2.27 2.93
C GLY A 37 7.61 -1.23 2.27
N PHE A 38 7.48 -1.10 0.96
CA PHE A 38 8.04 0.04 0.25
C PHE A 38 7.13 0.48 -0.90
N VAL A 39 7.17 1.78 -1.19
CA VAL A 39 6.81 2.31 -2.50
C VAL A 39 8.08 2.37 -3.33
N SER A 40 7.99 1.96 -4.60
CA SER A 40 9.06 2.13 -5.56
C SER A 40 8.56 2.90 -6.77
N SER A 41 9.25 3.94 -7.20
CA SER A 41 9.04 4.58 -8.50
C SER A 41 10.22 4.29 -9.43
N GLN A 42 9.96 4.29 -10.73
CA GLN A 42 10.99 4.25 -11.77
C GLN A 42 10.98 5.54 -12.57
N GLU A 43 12.09 6.27 -12.50
CA GLU A 43 12.31 7.51 -13.24
C GLU A 43 13.70 7.46 -13.88
N ASP A 44 13.78 7.76 -15.18
CA ASP A 44 15.02 7.83 -15.96
C ASP A 44 15.96 6.62 -15.81
N GLY A 45 15.39 5.41 -15.66
CA GLY A 45 16.14 4.16 -15.51
C GLY A 45 16.70 3.92 -14.10
N SER A 46 16.43 4.82 -13.16
CA SER A 46 16.71 4.63 -11.73
C SER A 46 15.47 4.10 -11.00
N THR A 47 15.68 3.33 -9.93
CA THR A 47 14.60 2.88 -9.04
C THR A 47 14.80 3.51 -7.68
N THR A 48 13.89 4.40 -7.29
CA THR A 48 13.84 4.96 -5.94
C THR A 48 12.88 4.14 -5.10
N ARG A 49 13.21 3.94 -3.81
CA ARG A 49 12.37 3.18 -2.88
C ARG A 49 12.22 3.93 -1.57
N TRP A 50 10.99 4.03 -1.10
CA TRP A 50 10.67 4.63 0.19
C TRP A 50 9.99 3.60 1.09
N PRO A 51 10.45 3.42 2.33
CA PRO A 51 9.81 2.50 3.26
C PRO A 51 8.41 3.00 3.60
N ILE A 52 7.46 2.08 3.76
CA ILE A 52 6.10 2.44 4.16
C ILE A 52 5.58 1.60 5.32
N MET A 53 4.70 2.22 6.11
CA MET A 53 3.90 1.58 7.14
C MET A 53 2.43 1.93 6.98
N LEU A 54 1.59 0.92 7.02
CA LEU A 54 0.14 1.05 7.04
C LEU A 54 -0.31 1.19 8.50
N ARG A 55 -0.90 2.32 8.83
CA ARG A 55 -1.37 2.61 10.20
C ARG A 55 -2.67 3.41 10.21
N PRO A 56 -3.44 3.37 11.29
CA PRO A 56 -4.56 4.28 11.44
C PRO A 56 -4.05 5.74 11.52
N GLN A 57 -4.83 6.67 10.96
CA GLN A 57 -4.49 8.10 10.96
C GLN A 57 -4.46 8.67 12.38
N ALA A 58 -5.39 8.22 13.22
CA ALA A 58 -5.51 8.58 14.63
C ALA A 58 -5.74 7.31 15.47
N PRO A 59 -5.40 7.32 16.78
CA PRO A 59 -5.70 6.20 17.67
C PRO A 59 -7.19 5.84 17.61
N ASN A 60 -7.49 4.56 17.35
CA ASN A 60 -8.86 4.04 17.19
C ASN A 60 -9.66 4.62 16.01
N GLY A 61 -9.01 5.33 15.07
CA GLY A 61 -9.66 5.84 13.86
C GLY A 61 -9.91 4.74 12.82
N SER A 62 -10.95 4.91 12.00
CA SER A 62 -11.25 4.03 10.86
C SER A 62 -10.46 4.38 9.60
N THR A 63 -9.93 5.60 9.51
CA THR A 63 -9.11 6.04 8.37
C THR A 63 -7.71 5.46 8.48
N TRP A 64 -7.24 4.82 7.42
CA TRP A 64 -5.88 4.29 7.29
C TRP A 64 -5.02 5.19 6.41
N VAL A 65 -3.73 5.23 6.73
CA VAL A 65 -2.72 5.97 5.96
C VAL A 65 -1.53 5.09 5.65
N ILE A 66 -0.92 5.36 4.49
CA ILE A 66 0.44 4.96 4.12
C ILE A 66 1.38 6.04 4.63
N ASP A 67 2.22 5.68 5.59
CA ASP A 67 3.21 6.56 6.18
C ASP A 67 4.61 6.19 5.68
N TYR A 68 5.30 7.16 5.09
CA TYR A 68 6.60 7.00 4.42
C TYR A 68 7.80 7.18 5.37
N GLY A 69 7.56 7.40 6.66
CA GLY A 69 8.60 7.55 7.67
C GLY A 69 9.33 8.91 7.61
N THR A 70 10.41 9.03 8.39
CA THR A 70 11.20 10.26 8.47
C THR A 70 12.05 10.43 7.21
N ASN A 71 12.01 11.62 6.58
CA ASN A 71 12.69 12.03 5.33
C ASN A 71 11.90 11.83 4.02
N HIS A 72 10.63 11.46 4.07
CA HIS A 72 9.76 11.66 2.92
C HIS A 72 9.18 13.07 2.97
N GLU A 73 9.16 13.78 1.84
CA GLU A 73 8.58 15.13 1.76
C GLU A 73 7.05 15.09 1.83
N ASP A 74 6.44 14.01 1.34
CA ASP A 74 4.99 13.84 1.39
C ASP A 74 4.48 13.54 2.80
N SER A 75 3.33 14.16 3.08
CA SER A 75 2.52 13.79 4.25
C SER A 75 1.97 12.37 4.10
N PRO A 76 1.61 11.71 5.23
CA PRO A 76 0.97 10.39 5.17
C PRO A 76 -0.28 10.42 4.28
N GLN A 77 -0.34 9.50 3.33
CA GLN A 77 -1.39 9.47 2.32
C GLN A 77 -2.52 8.52 2.77
N ARG A 78 -3.78 8.96 2.70
CA ARG A 78 -4.92 8.13 3.07
C ARG A 78 -5.07 6.97 2.10
N THR A 79 -5.53 5.83 2.59
CA THR A 79 -5.83 4.67 1.75
C THR A 79 -7.02 3.88 2.26
N ASN A 80 -7.76 3.24 1.34
CA ASN A 80 -8.82 2.29 1.66
C ASN A 80 -8.36 0.82 1.52
N LEU A 81 -7.05 0.56 1.36
CA LEU A 81 -6.51 -0.78 1.14
C LEU A 81 -6.97 -1.81 2.20
N VAL A 82 -7.05 -1.42 3.47
CA VAL A 82 -7.47 -2.31 4.57
C VAL A 82 -8.93 -2.76 4.42
N ASP A 83 -9.76 -1.94 3.79
CA ASP A 83 -11.17 -2.20 3.55
C ASP A 83 -11.41 -3.01 2.26
N LYS A 84 -10.39 -3.25 1.45
CA LYS A 84 -10.49 -3.99 0.18
C LYS A 84 -10.13 -5.46 0.32
N ASP A 85 -10.72 -6.26 -0.56
CA ASP A 85 -10.31 -7.66 -0.70
C ASP A 85 -8.99 -7.72 -1.47
N ILE A 86 -8.03 -8.40 -0.88
CA ILE A 86 -6.70 -8.65 -1.44
C ILE A 86 -6.79 -9.80 -2.42
N THR A 87 -7.24 -9.50 -3.63
CA THR A 87 -7.32 -10.43 -4.76
C THR A 87 -6.69 -9.81 -6.00
N LEU A 88 -6.13 -10.66 -6.86
CA LEU A 88 -5.51 -10.21 -8.11
C LEU A 88 -6.51 -9.42 -8.95
N GLY A 89 -6.10 -8.23 -9.40
CA GLY A 89 -6.91 -7.35 -10.24
C GLY A 89 -7.85 -6.42 -9.48
N ASN A 90 -8.01 -6.55 -8.16
CA ASN A 90 -8.76 -5.58 -7.37
C ASN A 90 -8.03 -4.25 -7.26
N TYR A 91 -8.81 -3.21 -6.97
CA TYR A 91 -8.33 -1.84 -6.86
C TYR A 91 -8.56 -1.27 -5.47
N PHE A 92 -7.65 -0.39 -5.07
CA PHE A 92 -7.77 0.48 -3.89
C PHE A 92 -7.30 1.89 -4.28
N THR A 93 -7.53 2.85 -3.39
CA THR A 93 -7.15 4.24 -3.61
C THR A 93 -6.10 4.70 -2.61
N VAL A 94 -5.28 5.64 -3.04
CA VAL A 94 -4.31 6.39 -2.24
C VAL A 94 -4.57 7.88 -2.49
N TYR A 95 -4.70 8.67 -1.42
CA TYR A 95 -5.05 10.10 -1.49
C TYR A 95 -4.09 10.93 -0.64
N ASP A 96 -3.44 11.90 -1.25
CA ASP A 96 -2.42 12.75 -0.61
C ASP A 96 -2.97 14.04 0.01
N GLY A 97 -4.26 14.36 -0.20
CA GLY A 97 -4.88 15.62 0.22
C GLY A 97 -5.32 16.50 -0.95
N THR A 98 -4.80 16.25 -2.14
CA THR A 98 -5.16 16.95 -3.38
C THR A 98 -5.73 15.98 -4.40
N ASP A 99 -5.03 14.87 -4.65
CA ASP A 99 -5.32 13.93 -5.72
C ASP A 99 -5.57 12.51 -5.19
N GLU A 100 -6.50 11.80 -5.83
CA GLU A 100 -6.77 10.40 -5.54
C GLU A 100 -6.25 9.52 -6.68
N VAL A 101 -5.32 8.63 -6.35
CA VAL A 101 -4.72 7.69 -7.29
C VAL A 101 -5.33 6.31 -7.08
N THR A 102 -5.70 5.67 -8.20
CA THR A 102 -6.19 4.28 -8.21
C THR A 102 -5.02 3.32 -8.40
N VAL A 103 -4.95 2.32 -7.51
CA VAL A 103 -3.86 1.34 -7.47
C VAL A 103 -4.44 -0.05 -7.63
N ARG A 104 -3.86 -0.87 -8.52
CA ARG A 104 -4.30 -2.23 -8.83
C ARG A 104 -3.41 -3.26 -8.16
N ILE A 105 -3.99 -4.26 -7.50
CA ILE A 105 -3.25 -5.43 -7.01
C ILE A 105 -2.83 -6.27 -8.22
N SER A 106 -1.52 -6.32 -8.48
CA SER A 106 -0.92 -7.02 -9.62
C SER A 106 -0.31 -8.37 -9.23
N GLN A 107 -0.01 -8.58 -7.94
CA GLN A 107 0.49 -9.86 -7.45
C GLN A 107 0.10 -10.08 -5.99
N VAL A 108 -0.23 -11.33 -5.65
CA VAL A 108 -0.39 -11.82 -4.28
C VAL A 108 0.36 -13.14 -4.17
N THR A 109 1.38 -13.20 -3.31
CA THR A 109 2.24 -14.38 -3.14
C THR A 109 2.14 -14.87 -1.70
N GLU A 110 1.81 -16.14 -1.47
CA GLU A 110 1.85 -16.73 -0.12
C GLU A 110 3.32 -16.89 0.34
N LEU A 111 3.57 -16.60 1.61
CA LEU A 111 4.90 -16.62 2.25
C LEU A 111 5.02 -17.72 3.30
#